data_AF-A0AAW5WQ08-F1
#
_entry.id   AF-A0AAW5WQ08-F1
#
_cell.length_a   1.000
_cell.length_b   1.000
_cell.length_c   1.000
_cell.angle_alpha   90.00
_cell.angle_beta   90.00
_cell.angle_gamma   90.00
#
_symmetry.space_group_name_H-M   'P 1'
#
loop_
_entity.id
_entity.type
_entity.pdbx_description
1 polymer ?
#
loop_
_entity_poly.entity_id
_entity_poly.type
_entity_poly.pdbx_seq_one_letter_code
_entity_poly.pdbx_strand_id
1 'polypeptide(L)'
;DVIKGQTSPDIKGYVADKASVADVKVTADSAKPADEVVTYKKVEVPPTPTPTPEPKPTPTPEPKPEPKPEPKPVPPTPAPVPNKQVPNKPVEPKVPGTTALPNTGEKSSSAAVLGLGIVATLAGVSLIKPRLKEED
;
A
#
# COMPACT_ATOMS: atom_id res chain seq x y z
N ASP A 1 -47.22 25.71 -55.57
CA ASP A 1 -46.10 24.76 -55.71
C ASP A 1 -45.98 23.91 -54.44
N VAL A 2 -45.34 22.75 -54.47
CA VAL A 2 -45.11 21.93 -53.26
C VAL A 2 -43.63 21.63 -53.12
N ILE A 3 -43.04 22.11 -52.04
CA ILE A 3 -41.68 21.73 -51.63
C ILE A 3 -41.79 20.37 -50.94
N LYS A 4 -41.08 19.38 -51.47
CA LYS A 4 -41.02 18.05 -50.87
C LYS A 4 -40.20 18.07 -49.59
N GLY A 5 -40.73 17.41 -48.57
CA GLY A 5 -40.05 17.19 -47.31
C GLY A 5 -38.76 16.38 -47.51
N GLN A 6 -37.85 16.49 -46.54
CA GLN A 6 -36.58 15.78 -46.54
C GLN A 6 -36.33 15.12 -45.19
N THR A 7 -35.72 13.95 -45.22
CA THR A 7 -35.26 13.24 -44.03
C THR A 7 -33.95 13.84 -43.54
N SER A 8 -33.84 14.02 -42.24
CA SER A 8 -32.63 14.50 -41.58
C SER A 8 -31.52 13.44 -41.70
N PRO A 9 -30.30 13.80 -42.13
CA PRO A 9 -29.19 12.85 -42.20
C PRO A 9 -28.84 12.20 -40.85
N ASP A 10 -28.40 10.95 -40.89
CA ASP A 10 -27.83 10.27 -39.73
C ASP A 10 -26.41 10.76 -39.46
N ILE A 11 -26.21 11.44 -38.33
CA ILE A 11 -24.90 11.93 -37.89
C ILE A 11 -24.46 11.11 -36.68
N LYS A 12 -23.37 10.36 -36.80
CA LYS A 12 -22.88 9.47 -35.74
C LYS A 12 -22.64 10.25 -34.43
N GLY A 13 -23.28 9.79 -33.35
CA GLY A 13 -23.16 10.40 -32.04
C GLY A 13 -23.98 11.69 -31.87
N TYR A 14 -24.90 11.98 -32.79
CA TYR A 14 -25.87 13.06 -32.67
C TYR A 14 -27.29 12.56 -32.98
N VAL A 15 -28.29 13.21 -32.40
CA VAL A 15 -29.71 12.96 -32.64
C VAL A 15 -30.34 14.27 -33.10
N ALA A 16 -30.99 14.23 -34.27
CA ALA A 16 -31.79 15.34 -34.77
C ALA A 16 -33.03 15.55 -33.88
N ASP A 17 -33.40 16.80 -33.64
CA ASP A 17 -34.67 17.15 -32.98
C ASP A 17 -35.90 16.76 -33.83
N LYS A 18 -35.74 16.78 -35.16
CA LYS A 18 -36.72 16.30 -36.14
C LYS A 18 -36.10 15.26 -37.06
N ALA A 19 -36.71 14.09 -37.17
CA ALA A 19 -36.24 13.03 -38.06
C ALA A 19 -36.51 13.33 -39.55
N SER A 20 -37.55 14.13 -39.85
CA SER A 20 -37.91 14.53 -41.20
C SER A 20 -38.67 15.85 -41.17
N VAL A 21 -38.44 16.69 -42.17
CA VAL A 21 -39.26 17.85 -42.49
C VAL A 21 -40.37 17.42 -43.44
N ALA A 22 -41.59 17.90 -43.24
CA ALA A 22 -42.76 17.51 -44.04
C ALA A 22 -42.87 18.29 -45.37
N ASP A 23 -43.73 17.83 -46.28
CA ASP A 23 -44.07 18.54 -47.51
C ASP A 23 -44.72 19.90 -47.18
N VAL A 24 -44.22 20.98 -47.80
CA VAL A 24 -44.75 22.34 -47.63
C VAL A 24 -45.41 22.80 -48.92
N LYS A 25 -46.71 23.14 -48.84
CA LYS A 25 -47.44 23.75 -49.96
C LYS A 25 -47.20 25.25 -49.95
N VAL A 26 -46.65 25.76 -51.05
CA VAL A 26 -46.39 27.19 -51.25
C VAL A 26 -47.45 27.77 -52.18
N THR A 27 -48.11 28.82 -51.71
CA THR A 27 -49.07 29.64 -52.48
C THR A 27 -48.55 31.06 -52.63
N ALA A 28 -49.07 31.83 -53.59
CA ALA A 28 -48.59 33.19 -53.87
C ALA A 28 -48.79 34.16 -52.68
N ASP A 29 -49.74 33.84 -51.81
CA ASP A 29 -50.11 34.53 -50.56
C ASP A 29 -49.27 34.09 -49.34
N SER A 30 -48.35 33.14 -49.50
CA SER A 30 -47.47 32.70 -48.40
C SER A 30 -46.50 33.81 -48.01
N ALA A 31 -46.79 34.50 -46.91
CA ALA A 31 -46.03 35.66 -46.44
C ALA A 31 -44.64 35.34 -45.83
N LYS A 32 -44.29 34.06 -45.66
CA LYS A 32 -43.05 33.64 -44.98
C LYS A 32 -42.30 32.59 -45.79
N PRO A 33 -40.95 32.67 -45.90
CA PRO A 33 -40.15 31.62 -46.53
C PRO A 33 -40.27 30.29 -45.76
N ALA A 34 -40.17 29.18 -46.50
CA ALA A 34 -40.25 27.81 -45.97
C ALA A 34 -38.92 27.35 -45.35
N ASP A 35 -38.24 28.25 -44.63
CA ASP A 35 -36.96 27.95 -43.99
C ASP A 35 -37.21 27.13 -42.72
N GLU A 36 -36.64 25.93 -42.66
CA GLU A 36 -36.70 25.04 -41.50
C GLU A 36 -35.30 24.62 -41.07
N VAL A 37 -35.02 24.77 -39.77
CA VAL A 37 -33.72 24.44 -39.18
C VAL A 37 -33.89 23.22 -38.28
N VAL A 38 -33.10 22.18 -38.54
CA VAL A 38 -33.01 20.97 -37.73
C VAL A 38 -31.76 21.05 -36.86
N THR A 39 -31.91 20.82 -35.56
CA THR A 39 -30.82 20.90 -34.58
C THR A 39 -30.38 19.51 -34.16
N TYR A 40 -29.06 19.27 -34.18
CA TYR A 40 -28.47 18.01 -33.77
C TYR A 40 -27.89 18.09 -32.36
N LYS A 41 -28.37 17.23 -31.46
CA LYS A 41 -27.86 17.13 -30.09
C LYS A 41 -26.91 15.96 -29.97
N LYS A 42 -25.73 16.18 -29.39
CA LYS A 42 -24.73 15.13 -29.17
C LYS A 42 -25.31 14.09 -28.20
N VAL A 43 -25.21 12.82 -28.57
CA VAL A 43 -25.54 11.69 -27.70
C VAL A 43 -24.46 11.59 -26.65
N GLU A 44 -24.84 11.79 -25.39
CA GLU A 44 -23.96 11.53 -24.26
C GLU A 44 -23.83 10.03 -24.08
N VAL A 45 -22.62 9.51 -24.27
CA VAL A 45 -22.32 8.12 -23.95
C VAL A 45 -22.02 8.08 -22.45
N PRO A 46 -22.74 7.27 -21.66
CA PRO A 46 -22.43 7.12 -20.25
C PRO A 46 -20.99 6.62 -20.09
N PRO A 47 -20.28 7.02 -19.03
CA PRO A 47 -18.94 6.53 -18.78
C PRO A 47 -18.95 5.01 -18.65
N THR A 48 -17.97 4.35 -19.25
CA THR A 48 -17.74 2.92 -19.02
C THR A 48 -17.44 2.70 -17.54
N PRO A 49 -18.08 1.70 -16.89
CA PRO A 49 -17.78 1.40 -15.50
C PRO A 49 -16.31 0.99 -15.34
N THR A 50 -15.65 1.51 -14.31
CA THR A 50 -14.32 1.05 -13.93
C THR A 50 -14.41 -0.34 -13.32
N PRO A 51 -13.50 -1.28 -13.67
CA PRO A 51 -13.48 -2.60 -13.06
C PRO A 51 -13.23 -2.48 -11.55
N THR A 52 -13.94 -3.27 -10.76
CA THR A 52 -13.68 -3.41 -9.33
C THR A 52 -12.37 -4.17 -9.14
N PRO A 53 -11.42 -3.68 -8.33
CA PRO A 53 -10.19 -4.42 -8.04
C PRO A 53 -10.51 -5.77 -7.38
N GLU A 54 -9.78 -6.81 -7.78
CA GLU A 54 -9.92 -8.13 -7.16
C GLU A 54 -9.43 -8.10 -5.70
N PRO A 55 -10.07 -8.85 -4.79
CA PRO A 55 -9.62 -8.95 -3.41
C PRO A 55 -8.22 -9.57 -3.34
N LYS A 56 -7.38 -9.04 -2.46
CA LYS A 56 -6.04 -9.58 -2.21
C LYS A 56 -6.16 -10.99 -1.61
N PRO A 57 -5.35 -11.97 -2.07
CA PRO A 57 -5.32 -13.30 -1.45
C PRO A 57 -4.97 -13.21 0.04
N THR A 58 -5.62 -14.05 0.84
CA THR A 58 -5.32 -14.21 2.26
C THR A 58 -3.98 -14.95 2.43
N PRO A 59 -3.11 -14.50 3.34
CA PRO A 59 -1.87 -15.23 3.64
C PRO A 59 -2.19 -16.60 4.23
N THR A 60 -1.40 -17.61 3.84
CA THR A 60 -1.48 -18.96 4.40
C THR A 60 -0.89 -18.97 5.81
N PRO A 61 -1.54 -19.61 6.80
CA PRO A 61 -0.98 -19.75 8.14
C PRO A 61 0.36 -20.51 8.10
N GLU A 62 1.33 -20.06 8.91
CA GLU A 62 2.59 -20.79 9.07
C GLU A 62 2.37 -22.14 9.80
N PRO A 63 3.11 -23.19 9.41
CA PRO A 63 3.07 -24.48 10.09
C PRO A 63 3.55 -24.36 11.54
N LYS A 64 2.90 -25.10 12.45
CA LYS A 64 3.28 -25.15 13.87
C LYS A 64 4.64 -25.85 14.03
N PRO A 65 5.54 -25.36 14.90
CA PRO A 65 6.79 -26.04 15.21
C PRO A 65 6.56 -27.45 15.73
N GLU A 66 7.40 -28.40 15.31
CA GLU A 66 7.39 -29.77 15.84
C GLU A 66 7.81 -29.82 17.31
N PRO A 67 7.23 -30.74 18.11
CA PRO A 67 7.64 -30.95 19.49
C PRO A 67 9.08 -31.47 19.57
N LYS A 68 9.84 -30.98 20.56
CA LYS A 68 11.22 -31.41 20.80
C LYS A 68 11.22 -32.87 21.30
N PRO A 69 12.15 -33.72 20.83
CA PRO A 69 12.31 -35.08 21.35
C PRO A 69 12.58 -35.08 22.86
N GLU A 70 11.98 -36.05 23.57
CA GLU A 70 12.25 -36.25 24.99
C GLU A 70 13.71 -36.71 25.23
N PRO A 71 14.36 -36.22 26.29
CA PRO A 71 15.71 -36.66 26.64
C PRO A 71 15.72 -38.13 27.06
N LYS A 72 16.68 -38.90 26.51
CA LYS A 72 16.90 -40.29 26.91
C LYS A 72 17.38 -40.37 28.37
N PRO A 73 16.98 -41.42 29.12
CA PRO A 73 17.50 -41.67 30.45
C PRO A 73 19.03 -41.78 30.45
N VAL A 74 19.68 -41.10 31.38
CA VAL A 74 21.12 -41.22 31.60
C VAL A 74 21.38 -42.51 32.39
N PRO A 75 22.27 -43.40 31.93
CA PRO A 75 22.63 -44.59 32.69
C PRO A 75 23.33 -44.21 33.99
N PRO A 76 23.16 -44.98 35.08
CA PRO A 76 23.79 -44.69 36.35
C PRO A 76 25.32 -44.73 36.25
N THR A 77 25.98 -43.76 36.89
CA THR A 77 27.43 -43.69 37.00
C THR A 77 27.94 -44.87 37.86
N PRO A 78 28.96 -45.63 37.41
CA PRO A 78 29.60 -46.64 38.23
C PRO A 78 30.17 -46.05 39.52
N ALA A 79 30.06 -46.80 40.62
CA ALA A 79 30.61 -46.38 41.91
C ALA A 79 32.14 -46.16 41.81
N PRO A 80 32.68 -45.13 42.47
CA PRO A 80 34.13 -44.89 42.49
C PRO A 80 34.84 -46.07 43.17
N VAL A 81 35.80 -46.65 42.46
CA VAL A 81 36.73 -47.62 43.03
C VAL A 81 37.61 -46.91 44.09
N PRO A 82 37.86 -47.52 45.27
CA PRO A 82 38.69 -46.91 46.31
C PRO A 82 40.09 -46.54 45.80
N ASN A 83 40.40 -45.24 45.83
CA ASN A 83 41.71 -44.73 45.41
C ASN A 83 42.74 -45.05 46.51
N LYS A 84 43.83 -45.73 46.14
CA LYS A 84 44.98 -45.92 47.05
C LYS A 84 45.66 -44.58 47.27
N GLN A 85 45.88 -44.21 48.53
CA GLN A 85 46.57 -42.97 48.90
C GLN A 85 48.00 -42.97 48.34
N VAL A 86 48.33 -41.94 47.56
CA VAL A 86 49.70 -41.60 47.19
C VAL A 86 50.21 -40.58 48.22
N PRO A 87 51.40 -40.76 48.83
CA PRO A 87 51.90 -39.89 49.90
C PRO A 87 52.08 -38.41 49.50
N ASN A 88 51.75 -37.51 50.42
CA ASN A 88 51.83 -36.05 50.33
C ASN A 88 53.21 -35.51 49.91
N LYS A 89 53.24 -34.59 48.95
CA LYS A 89 54.37 -33.70 48.67
C LYS A 89 54.01 -32.27 49.16
N PRO A 90 54.94 -31.50 49.77
CA PRO A 90 54.62 -30.24 50.46
C PRO A 90 54.03 -29.12 49.59
N VAL A 91 53.12 -28.34 50.19
CA VAL A 91 52.42 -27.18 49.63
C VAL A 91 53.30 -25.93 49.71
N GLU A 92 53.41 -25.16 48.62
CA GLU A 92 54.11 -23.87 48.58
C GLU A 92 53.11 -22.69 48.71
N PRO A 93 53.43 -21.57 49.42
CA PRO A 93 52.46 -20.55 49.81
C PRO A 93 51.99 -19.60 48.69
N LYS A 94 50.73 -19.13 48.83
CA LYS A 94 50.05 -18.09 48.03
C LYS A 94 50.73 -16.71 48.19
N VAL A 95 50.88 -15.98 47.08
CA VAL A 95 51.01 -14.51 47.06
C VAL A 95 49.83 -13.87 46.30
N PRO A 96 49.07 -12.94 46.92
CA PRO A 96 47.95 -12.25 46.27
C PRO A 96 48.39 -11.00 45.51
N GLY A 97 48.00 -10.88 44.24
CA GLY A 97 48.30 -9.75 43.35
C GLY A 97 47.16 -9.45 42.36
N THR A 98 46.23 -8.62 42.82
CA THR A 98 45.28 -7.70 42.16
C THR A 98 44.96 -7.77 40.65
N THR A 99 43.64 -7.93 40.41
CA THR A 99 42.76 -7.21 39.46
C THR A 99 42.81 -7.53 37.96
N ALA A 100 42.20 -8.66 37.57
CA ALA A 100 41.42 -8.78 36.34
C ALA A 100 40.28 -9.79 36.55
N LEU A 101 39.03 -9.32 36.56
CA LEU A 101 37.86 -10.19 36.70
C LEU A 101 37.46 -10.79 35.34
N PRO A 102 37.16 -12.10 35.25
CA PRO A 102 36.74 -12.72 34.01
C PRO A 102 35.34 -12.26 33.58
N ASN A 103 35.16 -12.01 32.27
CA ASN A 103 33.85 -11.84 31.63
C ASN A 103 33.12 -13.20 31.56
N THR A 104 32.50 -13.63 32.66
CA THR A 104 31.55 -14.75 32.67
C THR A 104 30.14 -14.20 32.87
N GLY A 105 29.36 -14.25 31.80
CA GLY A 105 27.95 -13.87 31.80
C GLY A 105 27.14 -14.78 32.71
N GLU A 106 26.83 -14.29 33.91
CA GLU A 106 25.67 -14.72 34.67
C GLU A 106 24.91 -13.52 35.23
N LYS A 107 23.60 -13.70 35.26
CA LYS A 107 22.56 -12.70 35.52
C LYS A 107 22.63 -12.28 36.99
N SER A 108 22.93 -11.00 37.26
CA SER A 108 22.23 -10.18 38.27
C SER A 108 22.83 -8.77 38.38
N SER A 109 21.91 -7.79 38.37
CA SER A 109 21.99 -6.47 39.04
C SER A 109 22.76 -5.31 38.37
N SER A 110 21.98 -4.52 37.63
CA SER A 110 21.74 -3.07 37.81
C SER A 110 22.92 -2.10 38.04
N ALA A 111 23.51 -1.59 36.95
CA ALA A 111 24.07 -0.23 36.77
C ALA A 111 24.82 -0.23 35.42
N ALA A 112 24.67 0.69 34.46
CA ALA A 112 24.25 2.07 34.47
C ALA A 112 23.61 2.43 33.12
N VAL A 113 22.47 3.11 33.14
CA VAL A 113 21.88 3.77 31.97
C VAL A 113 22.57 5.12 31.79
N LEU A 114 23.39 5.26 30.76
CA LEU A 114 24.00 6.51 30.28
C LEU A 114 24.24 6.34 28.76
N GLY A 115 23.66 7.08 27.82
CA GLY A 115 22.87 8.30 27.87
C GLY A 115 22.19 8.59 26.53
N LEU A 116 21.42 9.68 26.56
CA LEU A 116 20.52 10.23 25.54
C LEU A 116 21.25 10.85 24.33
N GLY A 117 20.60 10.86 23.16
CA GLY A 117 21.01 11.68 22.00
C GLY A 117 19.84 11.99 21.06
N ILE A 118 19.61 13.28 20.79
CA ILE A 118 18.35 13.90 20.31
C ILE A 118 18.39 14.21 18.79
N VAL A 119 17.25 13.96 18.13
CA VAL A 119 16.55 14.63 16.99
C VAL A 119 17.30 15.69 16.14
N ALA A 120 17.17 15.57 14.80
CA ALA A 120 17.12 16.71 13.88
C ALA A 120 16.01 16.54 12.81
N THR A 121 14.96 17.35 12.90
CA THR A 121 13.83 17.45 11.96
C THR A 121 14.19 18.34 10.77
N LEU A 122 14.22 17.80 9.55
CA LEU A 122 14.30 18.60 8.33
C LEU A 122 12.88 18.92 7.82
N ALA A 123 12.31 20.03 8.31
CA ALA A 123 11.12 20.65 7.72
C ALA A 123 11.57 21.53 6.54
N GLY A 124 11.45 21.02 5.32
CA GLY A 124 11.65 21.80 4.10
C GLY A 124 10.40 22.61 3.75
N VAL A 125 10.41 23.90 4.09
CA VAL A 125 9.54 24.92 3.48
C VAL A 125 10.07 25.19 2.07
N SER A 126 9.24 24.99 1.05
CA SER A 126 9.42 25.74 -0.21
C SER A 126 8.08 26.24 -0.72
N LEU A 127 7.87 27.52 -0.44
CA LEU A 127 6.88 28.42 -1.00
C LEU A 127 7.18 28.63 -2.49
N ILE A 128 6.22 28.39 -3.39
CA ILE A 128 5.95 29.28 -4.53
C ILE A 128 4.46 29.13 -4.87
N LYS A 129 3.70 30.21 -4.67
CA LYS A 129 2.38 30.42 -5.26
C LYS A 129 2.29 31.86 -5.75
N PRO A 130 2.30 32.14 -7.07
CA PRO A 130 1.79 33.39 -7.58
C PRO A 130 0.30 33.23 -7.89
N ARG A 131 -0.46 34.03 -7.16
CA ARG A 131 -1.90 34.29 -7.26
C ARG A 131 -2.10 35.42 -8.29
N LEU A 132 -3.27 35.39 -8.94
CA LEU A 132 -3.98 36.51 -9.59
C LEU A 132 -3.44 37.00 -10.94
N LYS A 133 -4.21 36.66 -11.98
CA LYS A 133 -4.79 37.67 -12.88
C LYS A 133 -6.25 37.27 -13.10
N GLU A 134 -7.09 37.93 -12.33
CA GLU A 134 -8.51 38.15 -12.60
C GLU A 134 -8.62 39.65 -12.91
N GLU A 135 -9.66 40.02 -13.68
CA GLU A 135 -10.03 41.35 -14.21
C GLU A 135 -9.29 41.75 -15.51
N ASP A 136 -9.95 42.15 -16.60
CA ASP A 136 -11.34 42.62 -16.87
C ASP A 136 -11.82 42.04 -18.23
#